data_AF-A0A228IZF5-F1
#
_entry.id   AF-A0A228IZF5-F1
#
_cell.length_a   1.000
_cell.length_b   1.000
_cell.length_c   1.000
_cell.angle_alpha   90.00
_cell.angle_beta   90.00
_cell.angle_gamma   90.00
#
_symmetry.space_group_name_H-M   'P 1'
#
loop_
_entity.id
_entity.type
_entity.pdbx_description
1 polymer ?
#
loop_
_entity_poly.entity_id
_entity_poly.type
_entity_poly.pdbx_seq_one_letter_code
_entity_poly.pdbx_strand_id
1 'polypeptide(L)' 'MTNLECLTDIMEFSRYGALAQAFVMDALSKHAERVAKLPLDELQQQLGNHPLVSARAWHGVAQEIHTKLESHFAR' A
#
# COMPACT_ATOMS: atom_id res chain seq x y z
N MET A 1 -19.02 -8.76 -0.24
CA MET A 1 -18.02 -7.93 0.42
C MET A 1 -17.03 -7.44 -0.62
N THR A 2 -16.99 -6.13 -0.87
CA THR A 2 -15.99 -5.47 -1.73
C THR A 2 -14.65 -5.37 -1.00
N ASN A 3 -13.58 -5.05 -1.74
CA ASN A 3 -12.26 -4.82 -1.12
C ASN A 3 -12.30 -3.67 -0.10
N LEU A 4 -13.11 -2.64 -0.35
CA LEU A 4 -13.27 -1.52 0.58
C LEU A 4 -13.97 -1.97 1.86
N GLU A 5 -15.08 -2.71 1.74
CA GLU A 5 -15.81 -3.25 2.90
C GLU A 5 -14.92 -4.15 3.76
N CYS A 6 -14.10 -5.00 3.13
CA CYS A 6 -13.15 -5.85 3.84
C CYS A 6 -12.05 -5.05 4.57
N LEU A 7 -11.48 -4.04 3.91
CA LEU A 7 -10.47 -3.18 4.54
C LEU A 7 -11.07 -2.39 5.70
N THR A 8 -12.28 -1.85 5.55
CA THR A 8 -12.99 -1.17 6.65
C THR A 8 -13.21 -2.13 7.82
N ASP A 9 -13.66 -3.35 7.57
CA ASP A 9 -13.86 -4.36 8.62
C ASP A 9 -12.56 -4.68 9.38
N ILE A 10 -11.45 -4.89 8.67
CA ILE A 10 -10.13 -5.10 9.27
C ILE A 10 -9.70 -3.91 10.15
N MET A 11 -9.97 -2.69 9.67
CA MET A 11 -9.56 -1.46 10.33
C MET A 11 -10.47 -1.10 11.51
N GLU A 12 -11.76 -1.41 11.47
CA GLU A 12 -12.74 -0.96 12.47
C GLU A 12 -13.11 -2.06 13.48
N PHE A 13 -13.11 -3.33 13.07
CA PHE A 13 -13.66 -4.45 13.85
C PHE A 13 -12.62 -5.54 14.12
N SER A 14 -11.53 -5.16 14.79
CA SER A 14 -10.49 -6.10 15.23
C SER A 14 -10.61 -6.46 16.72
N ARG A 15 -10.39 -7.74 17.05
CA ARG A 15 -10.23 -8.22 18.44
C ARG A 15 -9.04 -7.58 19.17
N TYR A 16 -8.11 -6.99 18.42
CA TYR A 16 -6.93 -6.30 18.95
C TYR A 16 -7.09 -4.77 18.92
N GLY A 17 -8.29 -4.27 18.58
CA GLY A 17 -8.61 -2.85 18.53
C GLY A 17 -7.64 -2.04 17.66
N ALA A 18 -7.20 -0.89 18.16
CA ALA A 18 -6.35 0.06 17.44
C ALA A 18 -4.99 -0.53 16.98
N LEU A 19 -4.51 -1.63 17.58
CA LEU A 19 -3.26 -2.28 17.13
C LEU A 19 -3.37 -2.83 15.72
N ALA A 20 -4.56 -3.26 15.28
CA ALA A 20 -4.76 -3.70 13.91
C ALA A 20 -4.62 -2.54 12.92
N GLN A 21 -5.16 -1.37 13.25
CA GLN A 21 -5.00 -0.17 12.43
C GLN A 21 -3.52 0.22 12.32
N ALA A 22 -2.80 0.27 13.45
CA ALA A 22 -1.37 0.58 13.45
C ALA A 22 -0.57 -0.41 12.58
N PHE A 23 -0.88 -1.71 12.68
CA PHE A 23 -0.24 -2.75 11.87
C PHE A 23 -0.50 -2.57 10.37
N VAL A 24 -1.75 -2.34 9.98
CA VAL A 24 -2.11 -2.14 8.56
C VAL A 24 -1.45 -0.88 8.00
N MET A 25 -1.44 0.21 8.77
CA MET A 25 -0.81 1.47 8.36
C MET A 25 0.71 1.33 8.22
N ASP A 26 1.38 0.60 9.12
CA ASP A 26 2.81 0.28 9.02
C ASP A 26 3.13 -0.57 7.78
N ALA A 27 2.34 -1.63 7.55
CA ALA A 27 2.50 -2.51 6.41
C ALA A 27 2.31 -1.75 5.08
N LEU A 28 1.27 -0.92 4.99
CA LEU A 28 0.99 -0.11 3.80
C LEU A 28 2.10 0.91 3.56
N SER A 29 2.57 1.60 4.60
CA SER A 29 3.66 2.58 4.49
C SER A 29 4.94 1.96 3.96
N LYS A 30 5.41 0.88 4.60
CA LYS A 30 6.63 0.17 4.20
C LYS A 30 6.55 -0.41 2.80
N HIS A 31 5.38 -0.91 2.40
CA HIS A 31 5.19 -1.45 1.06
C HIS A 31 5.21 -0.34 0.01
N ALA A 32 4.46 0.74 0.24
CA ALA A 32 4.39 1.88 -0.67
C ALA A 32 5.77 2.53 -0.85
N GLU A 33 6.51 2.75 0.24
CA GLU A 33 7.88 3.28 0.19
C GLU A 33 8.80 2.36 -0.63
N ARG A 34 8.76 1.04 -0.37
CA ARG A 34 9.60 0.07 -1.08
C ARG A 34 9.34 0.11 -2.58
N VAL A 35 8.07 0.05 -2.99
CA VAL A 35 7.71 0.03 -4.41
C VAL A 35 8.03 1.38 -5.09
N ALA A 36 7.83 2.50 -4.39
CA ALA A 36 8.13 3.84 -4.88
C ALA A 36 9.63 4.15 -5.05
N LYS A 37 10.50 3.34 -4.41
CA LYS A 37 11.96 3.47 -4.51
C LYS A 37 12.60 2.48 -5.49
N LEU A 38 11.86 1.48 -5.97
CA LEU A 38 12.38 0.49 -6.90
C LEU A 38 12.54 1.09 -8.32
N PRO A 39 13.66 0.83 -8.99
CA PRO A 39 13.79 1.13 -10.42
C PRO A 39 12.67 0.44 -11.22
N LEU A 40 12.14 1.11 -12.24
CA LEU A 40 11.00 0.59 -13.02
C LEU A 40 11.31 -0.76 -13.68
N ASP A 41 12.55 -0.99 -14.12
CA ASP A 41 12.96 -2.25 -14.74
C ASP A 41 12.93 -3.41 -13.73
N GLU A 42 13.40 -3.18 -12.50
CA GLU A 42 13.33 -4.17 -11.43
C GLU A 42 11.88 -4.43 -11.01
N LEU A 43 11.06 -3.39 -10.93
CA LEU A 43 9.64 -3.52 -10.63
C LEU A 43 8.90 -4.30 -11.73
N GLN A 44 9.26 -4.05 -13.00
CA GLN A 44 8.71 -4.79 -14.14
C GLN A 44 9.10 -6.28 -14.09
N GLN A 45 10.32 -6.60 -13.67
CA GLN A 45 10.74 -7.99 -13.46
C GLN A 45 9.95 -8.65 -12.32
N GLN A 46 9.71 -7.94 -11.22
CA GLN A 46 8.94 -8.47 -10.08
C GLN A 46 7.46 -8.68 -10.41
N LEU A 47 6.86 -7.76 -11.17
CA LEU A 47 5.47 -7.88 -11.61
C LEU A 47 5.30 -8.92 -12.72
N GLY A 48 6.36 -9.22 -13.48
CA GLY A 48 6.29 -10.09 -14.65
C GLY A 48 5.28 -9.56 -15.68
N ASN A 49 4.56 -10.48 -16.32
CA ASN A 49 3.50 -10.13 -17.28
C ASN A 49 2.14 -9.94 -16.59
N HIS A 50 2.10 -9.22 -15.48
CA HIS A 50 0.85 -9.00 -14.74
C HIS A 50 -0.19 -8.32 -15.65
N PRO A 51 -1.35 -8.95 -15.93
CA PRO A 51 -2.24 -8.51 -17.00
C PRO A 51 -3.00 -7.22 -16.68
N LEU A 52 -3.06 -6.84 -15.40
CA LEU A 52 -3.90 -5.73 -14.92
C LEU A 52 -3.11 -4.47 -14.55
N VAL A 53 -1.79 -4.53 -14.44
CA VAL A 53 -0.99 -3.43 -13.89
C VAL A 53 0.38 -3.37 -14.57
N SER A 54 0.75 -2.20 -15.09
CA SER A 54 2.11 -1.92 -15.57
C SER A 54 3.02 -1.46 -14.44
N ALA A 55 4.34 -1.70 -14.55
CA ALA A 55 5.30 -1.24 -13.55
C ALA A 55 5.21 0.26 -13.28
N ARG A 56 5.04 1.07 -14.33
CA ARG A 56 4.87 2.52 -14.21
C ARG A 56 3.61 2.90 -13.42
N ALA A 57 2.48 2.25 -13.71
CA ALA A 57 1.24 2.52 -12.99
C ALA A 57 1.37 2.13 -11.52
N TRP A 58 1.95 0.95 -11.24
CA TRP A 58 2.15 0.47 -9.88
C TRP A 58 3.10 1.36 -9.07
N HIS A 59 4.21 1.79 -9.68
CA HIS A 59 5.14 2.74 -9.08
C HIS A 59 4.45 4.08 -8.75
N GLY A 60 3.64 4.60 -9.68
CA GLY A 60 2.89 5.85 -9.46
C GLY A 60 1.90 5.74 -8.29
N VAL A 61 1.16 4.64 -8.21
CA VAL A 61 0.25 4.36 -7.09
C VAL A 61 1.01 4.30 -5.76
N ALA A 62 2.17 3.62 -5.75
CA ALA A 62 3.01 3.53 -4.56
C ALA A 62 3.50 4.92 -4.10
N GLN A 63 3.93 5.78 -5.02
CA GLN A 63 4.35 7.15 -4.71
C GLN A 63 3.20 7.98 -4.12
N GLU A 64 2.01 7.89 -4.70
CA GLU A 64 0.82 8.59 -4.20
C GLU A 64 0.47 8.15 -2.78
N ILE A 65 0.39 6.84 -2.54
CA ILE A 65 0.06 6.28 -1.23
C ILE A 65 1.14 6.67 -0.19
N HIS A 66 2.42 6.50 -0.53
CA HIS A 66 3.52 6.87 0.37
C HIS A 66 3.44 8.35 0.77
N THR A 67 3.23 9.25 -0.20
CA THR A 67 3.11 10.69 0.06
C THR A 67 1.94 11.02 0.98
N LYS A 68 0.79 10.37 0.78
CA LYS A 68 -0.40 10.55 1.63
C LYS A 68 -0.14 10.08 3.06
N LEU A 69 0.55 8.96 3.24
CA LEU A 69 0.87 8.40 4.56
C LEU A 69 1.89 9.24 5.32
N GLU A 70 2.98 9.67 4.67
CA GLU A 70 3.95 10.59 5.28
C GLU A 70 3.27 11.89 5.74
N SER A 71 2.41 12.45 4.90
CA SER A 71 1.63 13.65 5.22
C SER A 71 0.63 13.46 6.36
N HIS A 72 0.17 12.22 6.59
CA HIS A 72 -0.74 11.88 7.68
C HIS A 72 0.00 11.68 8.99
N PHE A 73 1.16 11.00 8.97
CA PHE A 73 1.98 10.76 10.17
C PHE A 73 2.73 12.00 10.66
N ALA A 74 3.01 12.96 9.78
CA ALA A 74 3.65 14.22 10.16
C ALA A 74 2.71 15.21 10.89
N ARG A 75 1.42 14.87 11.06
CA ARG A 75 0.41 15.67 11.77
C ARG A 75 0.28 15.21 13.21
#